data_AF-A0A6N7LCG6-F1
#
_entry.id   AF-A0A6N7LCG6-F1
#
_cell.length_a   1.000
_cell.length_b   1.000
_cell.length_c   1.000
_cell.angle_alpha   90.00
_cell.angle_beta   90.00
_cell.angle_gamma   90.00
#
_symmetry.space_group_name_H-M   'P 1'
#
loop_
_entity.id
_entity.type
_entity.pdbx_description
1 polymer ?
#
loop_
_entity_poly.entity_id
_entity_poly.type
_entity_poly.pdbx_seq_one_letter_code
_entity_poly.pdbx_strand_id
1 'polypeptide(L)'
;MEKVSERSYERLTPADLEEIAAVALRTLAAIFDRAPVACLYRDRLLLIALAQGSALHYLDGVNGLKDIDVWAFFAAGLAKPFPHRKRWCVDFGPSRFGRHPADLGYRGRRLDLMGRSITVASGEPPQQSVRRWLSSKNRSAIELSKKPMFSLFPQAFFGERLN
;
A
#
# COMPACT_ATOMS: atom_id res chain seq x y z
N MET A 1 -20.54 13.26 14.41
CA MET A 1 -20.45 14.26 13.32
C MET A 1 -19.36 13.81 12.37
N GLU A 2 -19.65 13.72 11.07
CA GLU A 2 -18.68 13.24 10.08
C GLU A 2 -17.54 14.27 9.95
N LYS A 3 -16.30 13.86 10.25
CA LYS A 3 -15.13 14.75 10.18
C LYS A 3 -14.70 14.87 8.71
N VAL A 4 -14.98 16.01 8.08
CA VAL A 4 -14.62 16.27 6.68
C VAL A 4 -13.52 17.34 6.65
N SER A 5 -12.35 17.01 6.11
CA SER A 5 -11.22 17.95 6.03
C SER A 5 -10.22 17.56 4.94
N GLU A 6 -9.52 18.54 4.36
CA GLU A 6 -8.48 18.29 3.35
C GLU A 6 -7.39 17.34 3.87
N ARG A 7 -6.95 17.54 5.11
CA ARG A 7 -5.97 16.69 5.79
C ARG A 7 -6.41 16.34 7.21
N SER A 8 -5.98 15.19 7.68
CA SER A 8 -6.06 14.79 9.09
C SER A 8 -4.66 14.81 9.71
N TYR A 9 -4.53 15.46 10.87
CA TYR A 9 -3.29 15.50 11.65
C TYR A 9 -3.29 14.52 12.83
N GLU A 10 -4.33 13.68 12.94
CA GLU A 10 -4.33 12.55 13.85
C GLU A 10 -3.13 11.64 13.55
N ARG A 11 -2.41 11.19 14.59
CA ARG A 11 -1.28 10.29 14.43
C ARG A 11 -1.75 8.92 13.93
N LEU A 12 -1.02 8.35 12.98
CA LEU A 12 -1.13 6.93 12.63
C LEU A 12 -0.43 6.10 13.72
N THR A 13 -1.09 5.04 14.17
CA THR A 13 -0.59 4.09 15.18
C THR A 13 -0.39 2.71 14.54
N PRO A 14 0.34 1.79 15.19
CA PRO A 14 0.46 0.42 14.71
C PRO A 14 -0.90 -0.28 14.47
N ALA A 15 -1.90 -0.02 15.32
CA ALA A 15 -3.24 -0.59 15.13
C ALA A 15 -3.91 -0.10 13.82
N ASP A 16 -3.68 1.16 13.42
CA ASP A 16 -4.18 1.64 12.13
C ASP A 16 -3.45 0.99 10.96
N LEU A 17 -2.15 0.72 11.12
CA LEU A 17 -1.38 0.03 10.10
C LEU A 17 -1.89 -1.40 9.88
N GLU A 18 -2.28 -2.09 10.96
CA GLU A 18 -2.96 -3.40 10.87
C GLU A 18 -4.29 -3.30 10.14
N GLU A 19 -5.10 -2.28 10.44
CA GLU A 19 -6.38 -2.08 9.76
C GLU A 19 -6.21 -1.71 8.28
N ILE A 20 -5.21 -0.88 7.95
CA ILE A 20 -4.82 -0.56 6.56
C ILE A 20 -4.40 -1.84 5.83
N ALA A 21 -3.59 -2.69 6.46
CA ALA A 21 -3.18 -3.98 5.90
C ALA A 21 -4.41 -4.87 5.63
N ALA A 22 -5.34 -4.94 6.59
CA ALA A 22 -6.55 -5.74 6.49
C ALA A 22 -7.47 -5.24 5.35
N VAL A 23 -7.67 -3.93 5.20
CA VAL A 23 -8.43 -3.34 4.09
C VAL A 23 -7.76 -3.65 2.75
N ALA A 24 -6.43 -3.50 2.65
CA ALA A 24 -5.69 -3.82 1.43
C ALA A 24 -5.81 -5.31 1.05
N LEU A 25 -5.65 -6.22 2.01
CA LEU A 25 -5.78 -7.67 1.79
C LEU A 25 -7.20 -8.06 1.36
N ARG A 26 -8.24 -7.56 2.04
CA ARG A 26 -9.64 -7.81 1.63
C ARG A 26 -9.92 -7.28 0.23
N THR A 27 -9.37 -6.11 -0.11
CA THR A 27 -9.49 -5.52 -1.44
C THR A 27 -8.84 -6.41 -2.50
N LEU A 28 -7.61 -6.89 -2.26
CA LEU A 28 -6.91 -7.81 -3.16
C LEU A 28 -7.67 -9.13 -3.32
N ALA A 29 -8.16 -9.73 -2.23
CA ALA A 29 -8.94 -10.96 -2.26
C ALA A 29 -10.18 -10.80 -3.16
N ALA A 30 -10.96 -9.75 -2.97
CA ALA A 30 -12.13 -9.46 -3.80
C ALA A 30 -11.77 -9.23 -5.28
N ILE A 31 -10.60 -8.63 -5.57
CA ILE A 31 -10.10 -8.48 -6.94
C ILE A 31 -9.75 -9.83 -7.56
N PHE A 32 -9.08 -10.69 -6.81
CA PHE A 32 -8.69 -12.01 -7.28
C PHE A 32 -9.89 -12.91 -7.52
N ASP A 33 -10.93 -12.81 -6.70
CA ASP A 33 -12.16 -13.60 -6.84
C ASP A 33 -12.95 -13.22 -8.10
N ARG A 34 -13.00 -11.93 -8.43
CA ARG A 34 -13.80 -11.44 -9.58
C ARG A 34 -13.08 -11.48 -10.93
N ALA A 35 -11.75 -11.56 -10.96
CA ALA A 35 -10.97 -11.39 -12.18
C ALA A 35 -10.00 -12.57 -12.40
N PRO A 36 -10.29 -13.49 -13.36
CA PRO A 36 -9.47 -14.68 -13.61
C PRO A 36 -7.99 -14.40 -13.82
N VAL A 37 -7.66 -13.31 -14.53
CA VAL A 37 -6.28 -12.89 -14.78
C VAL A 37 -5.59 -12.38 -13.51
N ALA A 38 -6.33 -11.73 -12.60
CA ALA A 38 -5.78 -11.24 -11.35
C ALA A 38 -5.51 -12.38 -10.36
N CYS A 39 -6.32 -13.44 -10.38
CA CYS A 39 -6.15 -14.62 -9.54
C CYS A 39 -4.76 -15.27 -9.68
N LEU A 40 -4.13 -15.16 -10.86
CA LEU A 40 -2.76 -15.65 -11.09
C LEU A 40 -1.70 -15.00 -10.18
N TYR A 41 -2.02 -13.86 -9.55
CA TYR A 41 -1.16 -13.15 -8.62
C TYR A 41 -1.45 -13.46 -7.14
N ARG A 42 -2.48 -14.26 -6.83
CA ARG A 42 -2.89 -14.55 -5.44
C ARG A 42 -1.74 -15.11 -4.60
N ASP A 43 -1.12 -16.18 -5.09
CA ASP A 43 -0.01 -16.86 -4.40
C ASP A 43 1.35 -16.22 -4.70
N ARG A 44 1.35 -15.04 -5.34
CA ARG A 44 2.54 -14.28 -5.68
C ARG A 44 2.67 -13.02 -4.85
N LEU A 45 1.75 -12.73 -3.93
CA LEU A 45 1.86 -11.57 -3.04
C LEU A 45 3.07 -11.73 -2.13
N LEU A 46 4.03 -10.82 -2.24
CA LEU A 46 5.27 -10.82 -1.47
C LEU A 46 5.14 -9.96 -0.22
N LEU A 47 4.67 -8.73 -0.40
CA LEU A 47 4.71 -7.70 0.62
C LEU A 47 3.65 -6.63 0.35
N ILE A 48 3.03 -6.09 1.40
CA ILE A 48 2.24 -4.85 1.33
C ILE A 48 2.97 -3.79 2.14
N ALA A 49 3.05 -2.57 1.63
CA ALA A 49 3.74 -1.46 2.28
C ALA A 49 2.89 -0.20 2.33
N LEU A 50 2.98 0.54 3.44
CA LEU A 50 2.60 1.94 3.53
C LEU A 50 3.65 2.77 2.79
N ALA A 51 3.21 3.73 1.97
CA ALA A 51 4.12 4.49 1.12
C ALA A 51 3.83 6.01 1.13
N GLN A 52 4.72 6.74 0.47
CA GLN A 52 4.52 8.13 0.06
C GLN A 52 4.01 9.07 1.18
N GLY A 53 2.89 9.76 0.97
CA GLY A 53 2.41 10.79 1.89
C GLY A 53 1.93 10.20 3.22
N SER A 54 1.31 9.03 3.16
CA SER A 54 0.84 8.32 4.34
C SER A 54 1.97 7.75 5.20
N ALA A 55 3.03 7.24 4.58
CA ALA A 55 4.21 6.76 5.30
C ALA A 55 5.04 7.88 5.93
N LEU A 56 5.16 9.03 5.24
CA LEU A 56 5.78 10.22 5.82
C LEU A 56 4.97 10.70 7.03
N HIS A 57 3.64 10.74 6.91
CA HIS A 57 2.75 11.11 8.01
C HIS A 57 2.82 10.14 9.19
N TYR A 58 3.00 8.84 8.93
CA TYR A 58 3.25 7.87 10.00
C TYR A 58 4.58 8.12 10.73
N LEU A 59 5.61 8.52 9.99
CA LEU A 59 6.93 8.78 10.58
C LEU A 59 6.95 10.05 11.45
N ASP A 60 6.40 11.16 10.97
CA ASP A 60 6.56 12.47 11.63
C ASP A 60 5.25 13.21 11.97
N GLY A 61 4.14 12.85 11.34
CA GLY A 61 2.83 13.48 11.53
C GLY A 61 2.69 14.91 10.98
N VAL A 62 3.70 15.43 10.28
CA VAL A 62 3.80 16.86 9.92
C VAL A 62 2.97 17.19 8.69
N ASN A 63 3.04 16.35 7.64
CA ASN A 63 2.39 16.67 6.36
C ASN A 63 0.88 16.46 6.37
N GLY A 64 0.32 15.80 7.38
CA GLY A 64 -1.10 15.44 7.46
C GLY A 64 -1.48 14.33 6.47
N LEU A 65 -2.40 13.47 6.88
CA LEU A 65 -2.95 12.39 6.07
C LEU A 65 -4.05 12.93 5.15
N LYS A 66 -3.79 12.91 3.84
CA LYS A 66 -4.76 13.28 2.79
C LYS A 66 -5.54 12.06 2.31
N ASP A 67 -4.78 11.04 1.90
CA ASP A 67 -5.13 9.72 1.41
C ASP A 67 -4.12 8.70 2.00
N ILE A 68 -4.46 7.42 1.96
CA ILE A 68 -3.63 6.31 2.45
C ILE A 68 -3.00 5.62 1.24
N ASP A 69 -1.71 5.87 1.00
CA ASP A 69 -0.97 5.27 -0.11
C ASP A 69 -0.43 3.89 0.28
N VAL A 70 -0.90 2.83 -0.39
CA VAL A 70 -0.49 1.44 -0.13
C VAL A 70 0.06 0.81 -1.40
N TRP A 71 1.16 0.06 -1.28
CA TRP A 71 1.77 -0.70 -2.37
C TRP A 71 1.76 -2.19 -2.08
N ALA A 72 1.18 -2.97 -2.99
CA ALA A 72 1.27 -4.43 -3.01
C ALA A 72 2.33 -4.87 -4.04
N PHE A 73 3.32 -5.63 -3.56
CA PHE A 73 4.40 -6.20 -4.35
C PHE A 73 4.15 -7.68 -4.61
N PHE A 74 4.32 -8.09 -5.86
CA PHE A 74 4.09 -9.44 -6.32
C PHE A 74 5.35 -10.04 -6.95
N ALA A 75 5.51 -11.36 -6.89
CA ALA A 75 6.53 -12.05 -7.67
C ALA A 75 6.22 -11.95 -9.17
N ALA A 76 7.20 -11.51 -9.96
CA ALA A 76 7.14 -11.55 -11.42
C ALA A 76 7.26 -12.99 -11.97
N GLY A 77 7.26 -13.13 -13.29
CA GLY A 77 7.45 -14.42 -13.97
C GLY A 77 6.19 -15.07 -14.55
N LEU A 78 5.09 -14.33 -14.67
CA LEU A 78 3.96 -14.75 -15.51
C LEU A 78 4.19 -14.36 -16.96
N ALA A 79 3.66 -15.17 -17.90
CA ALA A 79 3.71 -14.89 -19.33
C ALA A 79 3.10 -13.53 -19.69
N LYS A 80 2.00 -13.17 -19.03
CA LYS A 80 1.44 -11.81 -19.08
C LYS A 80 1.93 -11.02 -17.86
N PRO A 81 2.68 -9.91 -18.04
CA PRO A 81 3.19 -9.12 -16.93
C PRO A 81 2.08 -8.37 -16.19
N PHE A 82 2.38 -7.95 -14.97
CA PHE A 82 1.41 -7.25 -14.12
C PHE A 82 1.05 -5.91 -14.79
N PRO A 83 -0.24 -5.52 -14.84
CA PRO A 83 -0.63 -4.30 -15.53
C PRO A 83 0.10 -3.07 -14.99
N HIS A 84 0.69 -2.30 -15.89
CA HIS A 84 1.43 -1.11 -15.52
C HIS A 84 0.51 -0.08 -14.85
N ARG A 85 0.90 0.42 -13.67
CA ARG A 85 0.17 1.44 -12.88
C ARG A 85 -1.25 1.03 -12.47
N LYS A 86 -1.49 -0.26 -12.21
CA LYS A 86 -2.77 -0.67 -11.64
C LYS A 86 -2.97 -0.02 -10.27
N ARG A 87 -4.08 0.69 -10.12
CA ARG A 87 -4.53 1.35 -8.91
C ARG A 87 -5.95 0.92 -8.60
N TRP A 88 -6.24 0.73 -7.33
CA TRP A 88 -7.58 0.53 -6.80
C TRP A 88 -7.81 1.54 -5.68
N CYS A 89 -8.79 2.41 -5.86
CA CYS A 89 -9.24 3.36 -4.84
C CYS A 89 -10.35 2.70 -4.04
N VAL A 90 -10.21 2.64 -2.71
CA VAL A 90 -11.23 2.08 -1.82
C VAL A 90 -11.47 3.00 -0.63
N ASP A 91 -12.68 2.95 -0.09
CA ASP A 91 -13.01 3.62 1.18
C ASP A 91 -12.34 2.85 2.32
N PHE A 92 -11.48 3.53 3.09
CA PHE A 92 -10.89 2.96 4.31
C PHE A 92 -11.97 2.65 5.36
N GLY A 93 -13.10 3.36 5.29
CA GLY A 93 -14.21 3.22 6.23
C GLY A 93 -14.11 4.21 7.41
N PRO A 94 -15.15 4.22 8.27
CA PRO A 94 -15.23 5.16 9.39
C PRO A 94 -13.98 5.09 10.27
N SER A 95 -13.32 6.23 10.46
CA SER A 95 -12.13 6.34 11.31
C SER A 95 -11.97 7.76 11.85
N ARG A 96 -11.09 7.95 12.84
CA ARG A 96 -10.78 9.28 13.40
C ARG A 96 -10.12 10.23 12.39
N PHE A 97 -9.61 9.69 11.28
CA PHE A 97 -9.01 10.45 10.18
C PHE A 97 -10.04 11.22 9.34
N GLY A 98 -11.33 10.93 9.52
CA GLY A 98 -12.40 11.52 8.74
C GLY A 98 -12.30 11.18 7.26
N ARG A 99 -12.90 12.00 6.39
CA ARG A 99 -12.79 11.87 4.93
C ARG A 99 -12.30 13.15 4.28
N HIS A 100 -11.76 13.01 3.08
CA HIS A 100 -11.44 14.15 2.22
C HIS A 100 -12.73 14.75 1.62
N PRO A 101 -12.87 16.08 1.49
CA PRO A 101 -14.07 16.71 0.91
C PRO A 101 -14.42 16.18 -0.49
N ALA A 102 -13.39 15.96 -1.31
CA ALA A 102 -13.52 15.43 -2.68
C ALA A 102 -13.89 13.94 -2.77
N ASP A 103 -13.72 13.15 -1.71
CA ASP A 103 -14.07 11.72 -1.71
C ASP A 103 -15.55 11.56 -1.33
N LEU A 104 -16.45 11.96 -2.24
CA LEU A 104 -17.89 11.86 -2.05
C LEU A 104 -18.34 10.39 -1.97
N GLY A 105 -19.22 10.08 -1.00
CA GLY A 105 -19.74 8.72 -0.77
C GLY A 105 -18.81 7.81 0.03
N TYR A 106 -17.60 8.26 0.36
CA TYR A 106 -16.70 7.54 1.28
C TYR A 106 -17.06 7.89 2.71
N ARG A 107 -16.88 6.94 3.63
CA ARG A 107 -17.08 7.15 5.07
C ARG A 107 -15.77 7.48 5.80
N GLY A 108 -14.62 7.24 5.18
CA GLY A 108 -13.31 7.60 5.67
C GLY A 108 -12.36 8.13 4.59
N ARG A 109 -11.06 8.13 4.90
CA ARG A 109 -10.01 8.50 3.94
C ARG A 109 -10.00 7.50 2.79
N ARG A 110 -9.76 7.97 1.57
CA ARG A 110 -9.45 7.08 0.45
C ARG A 110 -8.14 6.35 0.73
N LEU A 111 -8.15 5.05 0.48
CA LEU A 111 -6.96 4.21 0.40
C LEU A 111 -6.68 3.94 -1.08
N ASP A 112 -5.51 4.38 -1.52
CA ASP A 112 -4.99 4.16 -2.87
C ASP A 112 -4.06 2.94 -2.87
N LEU A 113 -4.60 1.80 -3.30
CA LEU A 113 -3.86 0.54 -3.41
C LEU A 113 -3.23 0.41 -4.80
N MET A 114 -1.91 0.49 -4.85
CA MET A 114 -1.10 0.33 -6.05
C MET A 114 -0.50 -1.08 -6.11
N GLY A 115 -0.36 -1.64 -7.32
CA GLY A 115 0.25 -2.95 -7.53
C GLY A 115 1.51 -2.93 -8.39
N ARG A 116 2.47 -3.79 -8.07
CA ARG A 116 3.69 -4.01 -8.86
C ARG A 116 4.17 -5.45 -8.77
N SER A 117 4.55 -6.06 -9.89
CA SER A 117 5.37 -7.27 -9.86
C SER A 117 6.86 -6.94 -9.95
N ILE A 118 7.68 -7.63 -9.17
CA ILE A 118 9.14 -7.48 -9.11
C ILE A 118 9.84 -8.84 -9.25
N THR A 119 11.06 -8.84 -9.77
CA THR A 119 11.90 -10.05 -9.81
C THR A 119 12.30 -10.43 -8.40
N VAL A 120 12.24 -11.72 -8.06
CA VAL A 120 12.64 -12.30 -6.77
C VAL A 120 13.79 -13.26 -7.02
N ALA A 121 14.90 -13.12 -6.31
CA ALA A 121 16.00 -14.07 -6.38
C ALA A 121 15.68 -15.35 -5.58
N SER A 122 16.25 -16.49 -5.97
CA SER A 122 16.01 -17.76 -5.26
C SER A 122 16.42 -17.65 -3.78
N GLY A 123 15.50 -18.01 -2.88
CA GLY A 123 15.72 -17.93 -1.43
C GLY A 123 15.77 -16.52 -0.85
N GLU A 124 15.56 -15.48 -1.66
CA GLU A 124 15.55 -14.09 -1.19
C GLU A 124 14.23 -13.80 -0.45
N PRO A 125 14.27 -13.28 0.78
CA PRO A 125 13.07 -13.00 1.53
C PRO A 125 12.37 -11.73 0.98
N PRO A 126 11.03 -11.63 1.07
CA PRO A 126 10.23 -10.59 0.39
C PRO A 126 10.72 -9.14 0.57
N GLN A 127 11.06 -8.75 1.81
CA GLN A 127 11.57 -7.44 2.17
C GLN A 127 12.90 -7.12 1.49
N GLN A 128 13.76 -8.11 1.27
CA GLN A 128 15.02 -7.90 0.55
C GLN A 128 14.80 -7.75 -0.95
N SER A 129 13.88 -8.51 -1.54
CA SER A 129 13.48 -8.31 -2.94
C SER A 129 12.91 -6.91 -3.17
N VAL A 130 12.09 -6.41 -2.24
CA VAL A 130 11.53 -5.05 -2.30
C VAL A 130 12.63 -3.99 -2.13
N ARG A 131 13.53 -4.14 -1.14
CA ARG A 131 14.69 -3.24 -0.96
C ARG A 131 15.55 -3.15 -2.22
N ARG A 132 15.93 -4.30 -2.79
CA ARG A 132 16.69 -4.36 -4.03
C ARG A 132 15.96 -3.70 -5.19
N TRP A 133 14.65 -3.87 -5.29
CA TRP A 133 13.85 -3.19 -6.29
C TRP A 133 13.80 -1.67 -6.08
N LEU A 134 13.66 -1.20 -4.83
CA LEU A 134 13.69 0.21 -4.45
C LEU A 134 15.03 0.89 -4.79
N SER A 135 16.13 0.14 -4.74
CA SER A 135 17.47 0.60 -5.17
C SER A 135 17.70 0.57 -6.70
N SER A 136 16.72 0.11 -7.49
CA SER A 136 16.87 0.01 -8.96
C SER A 136 16.66 1.35 -9.68
N LYS A 137 17.07 1.42 -10.95
CA LYS A 137 16.80 2.57 -11.84
C LYS A 137 15.35 2.66 -12.34
N ASN A 138 14.42 1.86 -11.80
CA ASN A 138 13.02 1.92 -12.19
C ASN A 138 12.41 3.26 -11.74
N ARG A 139 11.69 3.96 -12.63
CA ARG A 139 11.12 5.28 -12.31
C ARG A 139 10.22 5.26 -11.06
N SER A 140 9.39 4.24 -10.89
CA SER A 140 8.54 4.15 -9.70
C SER A 140 9.33 3.80 -8.43
N ALA A 141 10.39 2.99 -8.55
CA ALA A 141 11.29 2.75 -7.44
C ALA A 141 11.97 4.06 -7.00
N ILE A 142 12.50 4.83 -7.94
CA ILE A 142 13.11 6.14 -7.68
C ILE A 142 12.14 7.08 -6.95
N GLU A 143 10.89 7.20 -7.40
CA GLU A 143 9.90 8.06 -6.75
C GLU A 143 9.49 7.56 -5.36
N LEU A 144 9.33 6.25 -5.18
CA LEU A 144 8.98 5.66 -3.89
C LEU A 144 10.11 5.80 -2.87
N SER A 145 11.36 5.64 -3.31
CA SER A 145 12.53 5.73 -2.45
C SER A 145 12.79 7.13 -1.89
N LYS A 146 12.13 8.18 -2.40
CA LYS A 146 12.22 9.57 -1.89
C LYS A 146 11.52 9.77 -0.55
N LYS A 147 10.62 8.87 -0.16
CA LYS A 147 9.86 8.93 1.10
C LYS A 147 9.94 7.58 1.82
N PRO A 148 9.78 7.54 3.15
CA PRO A 148 9.76 6.29 3.88
C PRO A 148 8.72 5.31 3.30
N MET A 149 9.04 4.03 3.38
CA MET A 149 8.12 2.93 3.18
C MET A 149 8.19 1.97 4.36
N PHE A 150 7.03 1.54 4.84
CA PHE A 150 6.93 0.62 5.98
C PHE A 150 6.15 -0.61 5.57
N SER A 151 6.67 -1.79 5.91
CA SER A 151 6.00 -3.06 5.65
C SER A 151 4.76 -3.22 6.54
N LEU A 152 3.66 -3.66 5.93
CA LEU A 152 2.34 -3.92 6.55
C LEU A 152 1.97 -5.40 6.50
N PHE A 153 2.56 -6.16 5.58
CA PHE A 153 2.38 -7.60 5.43
C PHE A 153 3.60 -8.16 4.69
N PRO A 154 4.13 -9.35 5.04
CA PRO A 154 3.64 -10.27 6.06
C PRO A 154 3.94 -9.80 7.49
N GLN A 155 3.24 -10.39 8.48
CA GLN A 155 3.38 -10.02 9.90
C GLN A 155 4.82 -10.11 10.40
N ALA A 156 5.62 -11.05 9.87
CA ALA A 156 7.02 -11.23 10.23
C ALA A 156 7.89 -9.97 10.01
N PHE A 157 7.47 -9.07 9.12
CA PHE A 157 8.19 -7.83 8.80
C PHE A 157 7.31 -6.59 9.06
N PHE A 158 6.27 -6.70 9.90
CA PHE A 158 5.36 -5.59 10.15
C PHE A 158 6.08 -4.40 10.80
N GLY A 159 5.81 -3.19 10.30
CA GLY A 159 6.43 -1.95 10.76
C GLY A 159 7.89 -1.76 10.33
N GLU A 160 8.50 -2.74 9.66
CA GLU A 160 9.88 -2.64 9.19
C GLU A 160 10.01 -1.58 8.08
N ARG A 161 11.00 -0.70 8.22
CA ARG A 161 11.29 0.32 7.20
C ARG A 161 12.06 -0.29 6.03
N LEU A 162 11.64 0.01 4.80
CA LEU A 162 12.14 -0.62 3.57
C LEU A 162 13.17 0.20 2.80
N ASN A 163 13.41 1.48 3.17
CA ASN A 163 14.36 2.38 2.51
C ASN A 163 14.90 3.49 3.41
#